data_AF-A0A5C6AFD7-F1
#
_entry.id   AF-A0A5C6AFD7-F1
#
_cell.length_a   1.000
_cell.length_b   1.000
_cell.length_c   1.000
_cell.angle_alpha   90.00
_cell.angle_beta   90.00
_cell.angle_gamma   90.00
#
_symmetry.space_group_name_H-M   'P 1'
#
loop_
_entity.id
_entity.type
_entity.pdbx_description
1 polymer ?
#
loop_
_entity_poly.entity_id
_entity_poly.type
_entity_poly.pdbx_seq_one_letter_code
_entity_poly.pdbx_strand_id
1 'polypeptide(L)' 'MWDVQQSVFLGGSSGSRSVPEGVATWRYDGEKWDLQSVQSESGGVAGDPPSVPGQFKGQLRLTPCVQPACA' A
#
# COMPACT_ATOMS: atom_id res chain seq x y z
N MET A 1 7.30 21.35 19.97
CA MET A 1 6.17 20.65 19.35
C MET A 1 6.70 20.07 18.06
N TRP A 2 6.98 18.77 18.02
CA TRP A 2 7.63 18.13 16.88
C TRP A 2 6.55 17.81 15.85
N ASP A 3 6.40 18.68 14.86
CA ASP A 3 5.62 18.38 13.67
C ASP A 3 6.49 17.49 12.78
N VAL A 4 6.52 16.20 13.13
CA VAL A 4 7.08 15.17 12.25
C VAL A 4 6.01 14.90 11.21
N GLN A 5 5.96 15.74 10.16
CA GLN A 5 5.41 15.37 8.87
C GLN A 5 6.23 14.18 8.37
N GLN A 6 5.85 12.99 8.82
CA GLN A 6 6.43 11.72 8.41
C GLN A 6 5.96 11.47 6.97
N SER A 7 6.57 12.21 6.04
CA SER A 7 6.47 11.97 4.61
C SER A 7 7.11 10.61 4.38
N VAL A 8 6.25 9.60 4.24
CA VAL A 8 6.64 8.22 3.95
C VAL A 8 7.33 8.25 2.58
N PHE A 9 8.66 8.37 2.59
CA PHE A 9 9.50 8.11 1.44
C PHE A 9 9.33 6.63 1.10
N LEU A 10 8.37 6.31 0.23
CA LEU A 10 8.27 5.04 -0.46
C LEU A 10 9.42 4.99 -1.48
N GLY A 11 10.61 4.64 -1.00
CA GLY A 11 11.74 4.30 -1.86
C GLY A 11 11.40 3.08 -2.70
N GLY A 12 11.10 3.29 -3.98
CA GLY A 12 10.85 2.25 -4.96
C GLY A 12 11.03 2.80 -6.37
N SER A 13 12.09 2.33 -7.03
CA SER A 13 12.64 2.81 -8.29
C SER A 13 11.66 2.99 -9.46
N SER A 14 12.03 3.92 -10.32
CA SER A 14 11.47 4.32 -11.61
C SER A 14 10.74 3.23 -12.41
N GLY A 15 9.51 3.56 -12.82
CA GLY A 15 8.78 2.85 -13.86
C GLY A 15 7.33 3.30 -13.84
N SER A 16 6.98 4.31 -14.64
CA SER A 16 5.62 4.83 -14.91
C SER A 16 4.51 4.27 -14.02
N ARG A 17 4.47 4.65 -12.74
CA ARG A 17 3.38 4.29 -11.84
C ARG A 17 2.43 5.48 -11.82
N SER A 18 1.17 5.24 -12.14
CA SER A 18 0.09 6.22 -12.00
C SER A 18 0.23 6.95 -10.65
N VAL A 19 -0.06 8.25 -10.63
CA VAL A 19 0.07 9.08 -9.42
C VAL A 19 -0.61 8.35 -8.25
N PRO A 20 0.09 8.09 -7.14
CA PRO A 20 -0.50 7.35 -6.03
C PRO A 20 -1.70 8.13 -5.47
N GLU A 21 -2.89 7.54 -5.58
CA GLU A 21 -4.16 8.16 -5.15
C GLU A 21 -4.60 7.72 -3.75
N GLY A 22 -3.68 7.08 -3.01
CA GLY A 22 -4.00 6.50 -1.71
C GLY A 22 -3.03 5.42 -1.25
N VAL A 23 -3.40 4.79 -0.13
CA VAL A 23 -2.65 3.70 0.50
C VAL A 23 -3.59 2.55 0.85
N ALA A 24 -3.17 1.34 0.50
CA ALA A 24 -3.80 0.09 0.93
C ALA A 24 -2.98 -0.53 2.07
N THR A 25 -3.66 -0.92 3.14
CA THR A 25 -3.05 -1.61 4.28
C THR A 25 -3.32 -3.10 4.20
N TRP A 26 -2.25 -3.88 4.26
CA TRP A 26 -2.26 -5.33 4.23
C TRP A 26 -1.82 -5.88 5.59
N ARG A 27 -2.46 -6.96 6.03
CA ARG A 27 -2.10 -7.70 7.23
C ARG A 27 -1.71 -9.12 6.88
N TYR A 28 -0.55 -9.56 7.33
CA TYR A 28 -0.12 -10.93 7.16
C TYR A 28 -0.83 -11.85 8.16
N ASP A 29 -1.53 -12.89 7.69
CA ASP A 29 -2.27 -13.82 8.56
C ASP A 29 -1.42 -14.99 9.10
N GLY A 30 -0.20 -15.14 8.57
CA GLY A 30 0.72 -16.26 8.82
C GLY A 30 1.08 -17.02 7.55
N GLU A 31 0.24 -16.95 6.52
CA GLU A 31 0.41 -17.66 5.24
C GLU A 31 0.33 -16.70 4.03
N LYS A 32 -0.51 -15.67 4.11
CA LYS A 32 -0.79 -14.72 3.04
C LYS A 32 -1.04 -13.30 3.57
N TRP A 33 -1.08 -12.35 2.65
CA TRP A 33 -1.49 -10.97 2.93
C TRP A 33 -2.99 -10.82 2.70
N ASP A 34 -3.72 -10.42 3.74
CA ASP A 34 -5.12 -10.02 3.63
C ASP A 34 -5.25 -8.49 3.63
N LEU A 35 -6.07 -7.98 2.72
CA LEU A 35 -6.37 -6.55 2.64
C LEU A 35 -7.22 -6.14 3.85
N GLN A 36 -6.75 -5.16 4.62
CA GLN A 36 -7.46 -4.63 5.79
C GLN A 36 -8.23 -3.36 5.47
N SER A 37 -7.57 -2.41 4.80
CA SER A 37 -8.18 -1.13 4.50
C SER A 37 -7.60 -0.55 3.22
N VAL A 38 -8.43 0.25 2.55
CA VAL A 38 -8.04 1.05 1.40
C VAL A 38 -8.44 2.48 1.73
N GLN A 39 -7.46 3.36 1.75
CA GLN A 39 -7.68 4.80 1.88
C GLN A 39 -7.28 5.42 0.55
N SER A 40 -8.26 5.76 -0.28
CA SER A 40 -8.04 6.46 -1.55
C SER A 40 -8.99 7.64 -1.70
N GLU A 41 -8.47 8.72 -2.26
CA GLU A 41 -9.25 9.96 -2.47
C GLU A 41 -10.13 9.91 -3.73
N SER A 42 -9.75 9.11 -4.75
CA SER A 42 -10.39 9.13 -6.09
C SER A 42 -11.09 7.82 -6.48
N GLY A 43 -11.30 6.89 -5.54
CA GLY A 43 -11.75 5.54 -5.87
C GLY A 43 -10.63 4.65 -6.42
N GLY A 44 -9.38 4.99 -6.12
CA GLY A 44 -8.22 4.16 -6.41
C GLY A 44 -8.34 2.79 -5.73
N VAL A 45 -7.90 1.77 -6.44
CA VAL A 45 -7.95 0.39 -5.98
C VAL A 45 -6.66 0.01 -5.27
N ALA A 46 -6.75 -0.92 -4.33
CA ALA A 46 -5.57 -1.50 -3.73
C ALA A 46 -4.70 -2.11 -4.84
N GLY A 47 -3.43 -1.71 -4.91
CA GLY A 47 -2.44 -2.42 -5.72
C GLY A 47 -2.23 -3.84 -5.21
N ASP A 48 -1.48 -4.67 -5.94
CA ASP A 48 -1.25 -6.06 -5.56
C ASP A 48 -0.69 -6.21 -4.13
N PRO A 49 -1.01 -7.33 -3.44
CA PRO A 49 -0.43 -7.63 -2.14
C PRO A 49 1.10 -7.71 -2.23
N PRO A 50 1.82 -7.48 -1.12
CA PRO A 50 3.26 -7.64 -1.10
C PRO A 50 3.68 -9.05 -1.55
N SER A 51 4.59 -9.13 -2.53
CA SER A 51 5.08 -10.40 -3.09
C SER A 51 5.95 -11.20 -2.12
N VAL A 52 6.51 -10.55 -1.10
CA VAL A 52 7.30 -11.18 -0.06
C VAL A 52 6.39 -11.51 1.12
N PRO A 53 6.39 -12.75 1.64
CA PRO A 53 5.61 -13.11 2.82
C PRO A 53 6.00 -12.27 4.04
N GLY A 54 5.05 -12.09 4.96
CA GLY A 54 5.31 -11.44 6.23
C GLY A 54 6.23 -12.29 7.12
N GLN A 55 6.94 -11.61 8.01
CA GLN A 55 7.84 -12.22 8.99
C GLN A 55 7.09 -12.78 10.20
N PHE A 56 5.91 -12.22 10.53
CA PHE A 56 5.08 -12.66 11.64
C PHE A 56 3.60 -12.36 11.40
N LYS A 57 2.73 -13.18 11.99
CA LYS A 57 1.28 -12.98 11.95
C LYS A 57 0.90 -11.64 12.58
N GLY A 58 0.08 -10.87 11.88
CA GLY A 58 -0.33 -9.52 12.28
C GLY A 58 0.58 -8.41 11.75
N GLN A 59 1.68 -8.74 11.04
CA GLN A 59 2.51 -7.72 10.40
C GLN A 59 1.68 -6.89 9.43
N LEU A 60 1.89 -5.57 9.47
CA LEU A 60 1.26 -4.63 8.56
C LEU A 60 2.23 -4.19 7.46
N ARG A 61 1.71 -4.04 6.25
CA ARG A 61 2.41 -3.40 5.13
C ARG A 61 1.49 -2.46 4.37
N LEU A 62 2.09 -1.43 3.82
CA LEU A 62 1.42 -0.43 3.01
C LEU A 62 1.84 -0.62 1.55
N THR A 63 0.87 -0.65 0.65
CA THR A 63 1.11 -0.57 -0.79
C THR A 63 0.37 0.65 -1.34
N PRO A 64 0.89 1.31 -2.39
CA PRO A 64 0.18 2.43 -3.00
C PRO A 64 -1.13 1.95 -3.64
N CYS A 65 -2.19 2.76 -3.52
CA CYS A 65 -3.37 2.62 -4.36
C CYS A 65 -3.06 3.18 -5.75
N VAL A 66 -3.55 2.49 -6.77
CA VAL A 66 -3.40 2.91 -8.17
C VAL A 66 -4.77 3.11 -8.78
N GLN A 67 -4.88 4.00 -9.77
CA GLN A 67 -6.10 4.11 -10.56
C GLN A 67 -6.41 2.75 -11.19
N PRO A 68 -7.67 2.28 -11.13
CA PRO A 68 -8.08 1.14 -11.93
C PRO A 68 -7.79 1.48 -13.39
N ALA A 69 -7.11 0.59 -14.11
CA ALA A 69 -6.91 0.78 -15.54
C ALA A 69 -8.30 0.97 -16.17
N CYS A 70 -8.56 2.14 -16.75
CA CYS A 70 -9.78 2.37 -17.50
C CYS A 70 -9.92 1.26 -18.54
N ALA A 71 -11.01 0.50 -18.46
CA ALA A 71 -11.40 -0.49 -19.45
C ALA A 71 -11.96 0.18 -20.71
#